data_AF-A0A914FQJ9-F1
#
_entry.id   AF-A0A914FQJ9-F1
#
_cell.length_a   1.000
_cell.length_b   1.000
_cell.length_c   1.000
_cell.angle_alpha   90.00
_cell.angle_beta   90.00
_cell.angle_gamma   90.00
#
_symmetry.space_group_name_H-M   'P 1'
#
loop_
_entity.id
_entity.type
_entity.pdbx_description
1 polymer ?
#
loop_
_entity_poly.entity_id
_entity_poly.type
_entity_poly.pdbx_seq_one_letter_code
_entity_poly.pdbx_strand_id
1 'polypeptide(L)'
;MRHKFEYTVYDSKRIIGKEFERIATDPLWPFTISMSEENVYLQTKACDGKPLLKRPEEISAALLHHIKTLSEQYQSKILDEVVITIPSEFSKKQKEATKTAAEMAGWKTIHFIPEPVAAAFAYFMEIEIPNQSNILICDCGGGTVDICIAKVINDRINVLAFNGDSYLGGRDFDKVLYNHFNAILKHKYGINVKDSNRKYILNQQCQDIKHNLSTAFEDS
;
A
#
# COMPACT_ATOMS: atom_id res chain seq x y z
N MET A 1 -16.64 19.23 3.20
CA MET A 1 -16.50 18.47 4.46
C MET A 1 -15.07 18.64 4.97
N ARG A 2 -14.85 18.93 6.26
CA ARG A 2 -13.49 18.84 6.83
C ARG A 2 -13.13 17.37 6.92
N HIS A 3 -12.17 16.89 6.13
CA HIS A 3 -11.63 15.55 6.27
C HIS A 3 -11.08 15.41 7.70
N LYS A 4 -11.62 14.48 8.48
CA LYS A 4 -11.17 14.26 9.86
C LYS A 4 -10.01 13.28 9.85
N PHE A 5 -8.84 13.81 9.51
CA PHE A 5 -7.57 13.10 9.40
C PHE A 5 -7.28 12.16 10.58
N GLU A 6 -7.63 12.59 11.80
CA GLU A 6 -7.46 11.82 13.06
C GLU A 6 -8.26 10.51 13.14
N TYR A 7 -9.18 10.25 12.20
CA TYR A 7 -9.97 9.02 12.11
C TYR A 7 -9.53 8.11 10.96
N THR A 8 -8.57 8.55 10.14
CA THR A 8 -8.18 7.83 8.92
C THR A 8 -6.98 6.94 9.20
N VAL A 9 -7.09 5.66 8.85
CA VAL A 9 -5.93 4.76 8.80
C VAL A 9 -5.52 4.57 7.35
N TYR A 10 -4.22 4.60 7.10
CA TYR A 10 -3.61 4.22 5.83
C TYR A 10 -2.31 3.46 6.12
N ASP A 11 -1.70 2.88 5.09
CA ASP A 11 -0.44 2.11 5.19
C ASP A 11 -0.46 0.87 6.05
N SER A 12 -1.63 0.30 6.34
CA SER A 12 -1.72 -0.95 7.11
C SER A 12 -0.86 -2.08 6.52
N LYS A 13 -0.67 -2.12 5.19
CA LYS A 13 0.24 -3.08 4.50
C LYS A 13 1.70 -2.97 4.96
N ARG A 14 2.17 -1.80 5.39
CA ARG A 14 3.53 -1.63 5.95
C ARG A 14 3.67 -2.23 7.36
N ILE A 15 2.56 -2.57 8.00
CA ILE A 15 2.47 -2.96 9.42
C ILE A 15 2.03 -4.42 9.58
N ILE A 16 1.11 -4.90 8.73
CA ILE A 16 0.52 -6.23 8.81
C ILE A 16 1.57 -7.35 8.93
N GLY A 17 1.39 -8.24 9.90
CA GLY A 17 2.28 -9.38 10.15
C GLY A 17 3.72 -9.06 10.58
N LYS A 18 4.07 -7.80 10.83
CA LYS A 18 5.40 -7.43 11.37
C LYS A 18 5.46 -7.58 12.90
N GLU A 19 6.68 -7.75 13.41
CA GLU A 19 6.99 -7.59 14.83
C GLU A 19 6.95 -6.11 15.20
N PHE A 20 6.46 -5.79 16.41
CA PHE A 20 6.23 -4.41 16.83
C PHE A 20 7.49 -3.55 16.73
N GLU A 21 8.62 -4.11 17.14
CA GLU A 21 9.94 -3.48 17.16
C GLU A 21 10.49 -3.19 15.74
N ARG A 22 9.99 -3.90 14.73
CA ARG A 22 10.41 -3.73 13.32
C ARG A 22 9.51 -2.77 12.54
N ILE A 23 8.46 -2.24 13.16
CA ILE A 23 7.57 -1.28 12.49
C ILE A 23 8.24 0.09 12.51
N ALA A 24 8.70 0.53 11.34
CA ALA A 24 9.10 1.92 11.15
C ALA A 24 7.91 2.84 11.39
N THR A 25 8.10 3.88 12.22
CA THR A 25 7.06 4.89 12.46
C THR A 25 7.17 6.02 11.46
N ASP A 26 6.03 6.50 10.97
CA ASP A 26 5.96 7.71 10.14
C ASP A 26 5.36 8.87 10.95
N PRO A 27 6.07 10.01 11.11
CA PRO A 27 5.52 11.19 11.78
C PRO A 27 4.32 11.82 11.07
N LEU A 28 4.02 11.40 9.83
CA LEU A 28 2.83 11.80 9.08
C LEU A 28 1.63 10.91 9.37
N TRP A 29 1.76 9.78 10.06
CA TRP A 29 0.60 8.96 10.41
C TRP A 29 -0.31 9.69 11.44
N PRO A 30 -1.64 9.75 11.20
CA PRO A 30 -2.62 10.32 12.12
C PRO A 30 -2.94 9.42 13.32
N PHE A 31 -2.40 8.21 13.33
CA PHE A 31 -2.63 7.17 14.32
C PHE A 31 -1.35 6.84 15.06
N THR A 32 -1.49 6.29 16.25
CA THR A 32 -0.37 5.71 16.99
C THR A 32 -0.40 4.19 16.87
N ILE A 33 0.76 3.57 17.02
CA ILE A 33 0.88 2.12 17.05
C ILE A 33 1.19 1.71 18.49
N SER A 34 0.45 0.73 19.00
CA SER A 34 0.65 0.14 20.32
C SER A 34 0.72 -1.38 20.22
N MET A 35 1.22 -2.01 21.28
CA MET A 35 1.25 -3.45 21.42
C MET A 35 0.50 -3.85 22.70
N SER A 36 -0.33 -4.89 22.60
CA SER A 36 -1.00 -5.51 23.74
C SER A 36 -1.14 -7.00 23.48
N GLU A 37 -0.81 -7.84 24.46
CA GLU A 37 -0.94 -9.31 24.36
C GLU A 37 -0.31 -9.85 23.06
N GLU A 38 0.91 -9.43 22.75
CA GLU A 38 1.68 -9.81 21.55
C GLU A 38 1.08 -9.37 20.20
N ASN A 39 -0.03 -8.62 20.21
CA ASN A 39 -0.69 -8.10 19.03
C ASN A 39 -0.38 -6.62 18.83
N VAL A 40 -0.18 -6.24 17.57
CA VAL A 40 0.01 -4.85 17.15
C VAL A 40 -1.36 -4.22 16.89
N TYR A 41 -1.56 -3.00 17.40
CA TYR A 41 -2.77 -2.22 17.22
C TYR A 41 -2.46 -0.84 16.64
N LEU A 42 -3.31 -0.40 15.72
CA LEU A 42 -3.40 0.97 15.27
C LEU A 42 -4.50 1.66 16.08
N GLN A 43 -4.15 2.77 16.72
CA GLN A 43 -5.05 3.56 17.53
C GLN A 43 -5.42 4.87 16.83
N THR A 44 -6.70 5.03 16.51
CA THR A 44 -7.30 6.27 15.99
C THR A 44 -8.30 6.83 16.99
N LYS A 45 -8.84 8.02 16.71
CA LYS A 45 -10.08 8.47 17.35
C LYS A 45 -11.29 7.92 16.56
N ALA A 46 -12.35 7.55 17.27
CA ALA A 46 -13.64 7.24 16.67
C ALA A 46 -14.51 8.51 16.53
N CYS A 47 -15.61 8.39 15.79
CA CYS A 47 -16.61 9.45 15.62
C CYS A 47 -17.21 9.95 16.94
N ASP A 48 -17.25 9.10 17.97
CA ASP A 48 -17.72 9.41 19.32
C ASP A 48 -16.63 10.01 20.22
N GLY A 49 -15.42 10.22 19.68
CA GLY A 49 -14.27 10.77 20.38
C GLY A 49 -13.47 9.76 21.20
N LYS A 50 -13.89 8.49 21.27
CA LYS A 50 -13.17 7.45 22.03
C LYS A 50 -12.00 6.87 21.22
N PRO A 51 -10.97 6.34 21.89
CA PRO A 51 -9.92 5.57 21.21
C PRO A 51 -10.52 4.34 20.52
N LEU A 52 -10.20 4.17 19.23
CA LEU A 52 -10.50 2.98 18.46
C LEU A 52 -9.20 2.24 18.18
N LEU A 53 -9.11 1.01 18.68
CA LEU A 53 -8.00 0.11 18.45
C LEU A 53 -8.41 -0.90 17.37
N LYS A 54 -7.59 -0.99 16.33
CA LYS A 54 -7.76 -1.99 15.26
C LYS A 54 -6.43 -2.65 14.94
N ARG A 55 -6.46 -3.96 14.78
CA ARG A 55 -5.33 -4.71 14.25
C ARG A 55 -5.12 -4.41 12.76
N PRO A 56 -3.89 -4.52 12.23
CA PRO A 56 -3.64 -4.39 10.79
C PRO A 56 -4.48 -5.34 9.93
N GLU A 57 -4.77 -6.54 10.42
CA GLU A 57 -5.61 -7.51 9.72
C GLU A 57 -7.07 -7.04 9.65
N GLU A 58 -7.61 -6.44 10.71
CA GLU A 58 -8.98 -5.89 10.71
C GLU A 58 -9.13 -4.74 9.71
N ILE A 59 -8.13 -3.87 9.62
CA ILE A 59 -8.13 -2.75 8.65
C ILE A 59 -8.07 -3.30 7.22
N SER A 60 -7.21 -4.28 6.98
CA SER A 60 -7.07 -4.91 5.67
C SER A 60 -8.32 -5.73 5.31
N ALA A 61 -8.97 -6.35 6.29
CA ALA A 61 -10.24 -7.05 6.12
C ALA A 61 -11.36 -6.10 5.72
N ALA A 62 -11.45 -4.92 6.35
CA ALA A 62 -12.44 -3.91 5.96
C ALA A 62 -12.27 -3.47 4.50
N LEU A 63 -11.02 -3.28 4.05
CA LEU A 63 -10.72 -2.97 2.65
C LEU A 63 -11.11 -4.12 1.72
N LEU A 64 -10.70 -5.35 2.03
CA LEU A 64 -11.00 -6.54 1.23
C LEU A 64 -12.50 -6.84 1.18
N HIS A 65 -13.22 -6.58 2.26
CA HIS A 65 -14.67 -6.72 2.32
C HIS A 65 -15.35 -5.70 1.40
N HIS A 66 -14.91 -4.44 1.44
CA HIS A 66 -15.41 -3.41 0.53
C HIS A 66 -15.19 -3.78 -0.94
N ILE A 67 -13.99 -4.27 -1.30
CA ILE A 67 -13.67 -4.75 -2.65
C ILE A 67 -14.58 -5.94 -3.04
N LYS A 68 -14.81 -6.89 -2.13
CA LYS A 68 -15.72 -8.01 -2.34
C LYS A 68 -17.14 -7.51 -2.64
N THR A 69 -17.70 -6.65 -1.80
CA THR A 69 -19.04 -6.09 -1.99
C THR A 69 -19.19 -5.38 -3.34
N LEU A 70 -18.23 -4.54 -3.72
CA LEU A 70 -18.24 -3.87 -5.02
C LEU A 70 -18.21 -4.87 -6.18
N SER A 71 -17.39 -5.91 -6.07
CA SER A 71 -17.24 -6.94 -7.10
C SER A 71 -18.49 -7.81 -7.23
N GLU A 72 -19.10 -8.19 -6.11
CA GLU A 72 -20.35 -8.96 -6.06
C GLU A 72 -21.52 -8.16 -6.62
N GLN A 73 -21.60 -6.86 -6.32
CA GLN A 73 -22.58 -5.95 -6.91
C GLN A 73 -22.41 -5.84 -8.42
N TYR A 74 -21.18 -5.64 -8.88
CA TYR A 74 -20.87 -5.53 -10.32
C TYR A 74 -21.21 -6.82 -11.08
N GLN A 75 -20.89 -7.99 -10.52
CA GLN A 75 -21.15 -9.28 -11.16
C GLN A 75 -22.54 -9.88 -10.85
N SER A 76 -23.31 -9.24 -9.96
CA SER A 76 -24.61 -9.73 -9.47
C SER A 76 -24.58 -11.18 -8.96
N LYS A 77 -23.48 -11.58 -8.31
CA LYS A 77 -23.31 -12.92 -7.73
C LYS A 77 -22.39 -12.89 -6.52
N ILE A 78 -22.51 -13.92 -5.67
CA ILE A 78 -21.61 -14.14 -4.54
C ILE A 78 -20.25 -14.66 -5.07
N LEU A 79 -19.16 -14.12 -4.54
CA LEU A 79 -17.80 -14.50 -4.93
C LEU A 79 -17.11 -15.20 -3.76
N ASP A 80 -16.83 -16.49 -3.86
CA ASP A 80 -16.22 -17.25 -2.76
C ASP A 80 -14.68 -17.33 -2.83
N GLU A 81 -14.11 -17.08 -4.00
CA GLU A 81 -12.69 -17.29 -4.28
C GLU A 81 -12.01 -15.99 -4.69
N VAL A 82 -10.77 -15.79 -4.25
CA VAL A 82 -9.97 -14.61 -4.57
C VAL A 82 -8.50 -14.96 -4.79
N VAL A 83 -7.88 -14.29 -5.75
CA VAL A 83 -6.43 -14.22 -5.90
C VAL A 83 -5.98 -12.85 -5.37
N ILE A 84 -5.12 -12.85 -4.36
CA ILE A 84 -4.59 -11.62 -3.75
C ILE A 84 -3.10 -11.50 -4.11
N THR A 85 -2.70 -10.34 -4.60
CA THR A 85 -1.29 -10.03 -4.86
C THR A 85 -0.56 -9.76 -3.54
N ILE A 86 0.68 -10.21 -3.44
CA ILE A 86 1.56 -9.93 -2.29
C ILE A 86 2.97 -9.58 -2.75
N PRO A 87 3.72 -8.74 -2.00
CA PRO A 87 5.13 -8.53 -2.28
C PRO A 87 5.91 -9.85 -2.19
N SER A 88 6.92 -10.03 -3.03
CA SER A 88 7.69 -11.28 -3.04
C SER A 88 8.45 -11.50 -1.72
N GLU A 89 8.84 -10.42 -1.04
CA GLU A 89 9.57 -10.44 0.24
C GLU A 89 8.71 -10.74 1.47
N PHE A 90 7.37 -10.82 1.32
CA PHE A 90 6.50 -11.07 2.46
C PHE A 90 6.90 -12.36 3.18
N SER A 91 7.16 -12.23 4.48
CA SER A 91 7.43 -13.37 5.35
C SER A 91 6.19 -14.26 5.50
N LYS A 92 6.37 -15.49 5.98
CA LYS A 92 5.24 -16.39 6.30
C LYS A 92 4.21 -15.72 7.20
N LYS A 93 4.64 -14.98 8.22
CA LYS A 93 3.76 -14.26 9.16
C LYS A 93 2.91 -13.19 8.45
N GLN A 94 3.49 -12.46 7.50
CA GLN A 94 2.77 -11.45 6.72
C GLN A 94 1.76 -12.08 5.75
N LYS A 95 2.12 -13.22 5.13
CA LYS A 95 1.20 -13.99 4.27
C LYS A 95 0.01 -14.52 5.08
N GLU A 96 0.26 -15.12 6.24
CA GLU A 96 -0.81 -15.60 7.14
C GLU A 96 -1.69 -14.44 7.62
N ALA A 97 -1.11 -13.31 8.05
CA ALA A 97 -1.88 -12.15 8.47
C ALA A 97 -2.79 -11.59 7.34
N THR A 98 -2.27 -11.56 6.11
CA THR A 98 -3.06 -11.16 4.92
C THR A 98 -4.16 -12.18 4.63
N LYS A 99 -3.90 -13.47 4.79
CA LYS A 99 -4.90 -14.54 4.63
C LYS A 99 -6.01 -14.40 5.67
N THR A 100 -5.66 -14.19 6.94
CA THR A 100 -6.63 -13.92 8.00
C THR A 100 -7.48 -12.71 7.69
N ALA A 101 -6.90 -11.62 7.17
CA ALA A 101 -7.67 -10.45 6.73
C ALA A 101 -8.68 -10.79 5.61
N ALA A 102 -8.29 -11.64 4.65
CA ALA A 102 -9.18 -12.09 3.59
C ALA A 102 -10.30 -13.02 4.08
N GLU A 103 -10.01 -13.93 5.01
CA GLU A 103 -11.01 -14.79 5.66
C GLU A 103 -12.02 -13.94 6.45
N MET A 104 -11.55 -12.95 7.20
CA MET A 104 -12.39 -11.99 7.93
C MET A 104 -13.29 -11.17 6.99
N ALA A 105 -12.84 -10.91 5.76
CA ALA A 105 -13.62 -10.23 4.73
C ALA A 105 -14.70 -11.13 4.08
N GLY A 106 -14.70 -12.44 4.38
CA GLY A 106 -15.66 -13.41 3.87
C GLY A 106 -15.22 -14.16 2.61
N TRP A 107 -13.92 -14.19 2.29
CA TRP A 107 -13.38 -15.04 1.22
C TRP A 107 -13.15 -16.47 1.75
N LYS A 108 -13.59 -17.49 1.00
CA LYS A 108 -13.48 -18.90 1.40
C LYS A 108 -12.19 -19.53 0.88
N THR A 109 -11.86 -19.26 -0.37
CA THR A 109 -10.63 -19.75 -1.01
C THR A 109 -9.74 -18.59 -1.35
N ILE A 110 -8.50 -18.62 -0.87
CA ILE A 110 -7.52 -17.56 -1.06
C ILE A 110 -6.29 -18.14 -1.73
N HIS A 111 -5.95 -17.58 -2.88
CA HIS A 111 -4.69 -17.83 -3.56
C HIS A 111 -3.82 -16.57 -3.48
N PHE A 112 -2.52 -16.77 -3.29
CA PHE A 112 -1.56 -15.69 -3.38
C PHE A 112 -0.79 -15.77 -4.69
N ILE A 113 -0.57 -14.61 -5.28
CA ILE A 113 0.34 -14.44 -6.42
C ILE A 113 1.35 -13.35 -6.07
N PRO A 114 2.65 -13.53 -6.35
CA PRO A 114 3.60 -12.44 -6.19
C PRO A 114 3.25 -11.27 -7.13
N GLU A 115 3.31 -10.05 -6.61
CA GLU A 115 3.07 -8.80 -7.37
C GLU A 115 3.80 -8.74 -8.72
N PRO A 116 5.13 -8.96 -8.80
CA PRO A 116 5.81 -8.90 -10.10
C PRO A 116 5.35 -9.99 -11.08
N VAL A 117 4.93 -11.16 -10.56
CA VAL A 117 4.41 -12.24 -11.41
C VAL A 117 3.03 -11.85 -11.95
N ALA A 118 2.17 -11.25 -11.14
CA ALA A 118 0.87 -10.73 -11.59
C ALA A 118 1.02 -9.64 -12.65
N ALA A 119 1.98 -8.72 -12.48
CA ALA A 119 2.29 -7.68 -13.46
C ALA A 119 2.75 -8.27 -14.80
N ALA A 120 3.65 -9.26 -14.76
CA ALA A 120 4.09 -9.94 -15.97
C ALA A 120 2.95 -10.71 -16.66
N PHE A 121 2.07 -11.37 -15.90
CA PHE A 121 0.87 -12.00 -16.47
C PHE A 121 -0.02 -11.00 -17.19
N ALA A 122 -0.29 -9.83 -16.59
CA ALA A 122 -1.10 -8.79 -17.22
C ALA A 122 -0.47 -8.31 -18.54
N TYR A 123 0.84 -8.06 -18.54
CA TYR A 123 1.55 -7.63 -19.75
C TYR A 123 1.52 -8.70 -20.87
N PHE A 124 1.58 -10.00 -20.53
CA PHE A 124 1.51 -11.09 -21.51
C PHE A 124 0.12 -11.27 -22.13
N MET A 125 -0.93 -10.77 -21.47
CA MET A 125 -2.28 -10.79 -22.06
C MET A 125 -2.43 -9.75 -23.18
N GLU A 126 -1.60 -8.71 -23.17
CA GLU A 126 -1.67 -7.62 -24.15
C GLU A 126 -0.62 -7.79 -25.26
N ILE A 127 0.53 -8.40 -24.95
CA ILE A 127 1.68 -8.47 -25.85
C ILE A 127 2.24 -9.88 -25.88
N GLU A 128 2.43 -10.41 -27.09
CA GLU A 128 3.13 -11.68 -27.29
C GLU A 128 4.61 -11.53 -26.96
N ILE A 129 5.09 -12.27 -25.96
CA ILE A 129 6.50 -12.33 -25.62
C ILE A 129 7.10 -13.61 -26.20
N PRO A 130 8.18 -13.53 -27.00
CA PRO A 130 8.83 -14.72 -27.53
C PRO A 130 9.27 -15.67 -26.41
N ASN A 131 9.07 -16.97 -26.65
CA ASN A 131 9.58 -18.00 -25.76
C ASN A 131 11.10 -17.83 -25.55
N GLN A 132 11.59 -18.16 -24.36
CA GLN A 132 12.98 -17.98 -23.90
C GLN A 132 13.43 -16.53 -23.68
N SER A 133 12.54 -15.54 -23.78
CA SER A 133 12.86 -14.15 -23.45
C SER A 133 13.17 -13.96 -21.96
N ASN A 134 14.16 -13.12 -21.67
CA ASN A 134 14.38 -12.60 -20.34
C ASN A 134 13.59 -11.29 -20.19
N ILE A 135 12.86 -11.16 -19.08
CA ILE A 135 12.08 -9.96 -18.74
C ILE A 135 12.57 -9.36 -17.42
N LEU A 136 12.53 -8.04 -17.36
CA LEU A 136 12.72 -7.26 -16.15
C LEU A 136 11.38 -6.64 -15.79
N ILE A 137 10.91 -6.91 -14.58
CA ILE A 137 9.70 -6.31 -14.03
C ILE A 137 10.17 -5.31 -12.97
N CYS A 138 9.70 -4.08 -13.08
CA CYS A 138 9.95 -3.00 -12.15
C CYS A 138 8.61 -2.52 -11.59
N ASP A 139 8.32 -2.87 -10.34
CA ASP A 139 7.12 -2.40 -9.64
C ASP A 139 7.52 -1.33 -8.63
N CYS A 140 7.27 -0.07 -8.99
CA CYS A 140 7.52 1.10 -8.14
C CYS A 140 6.21 1.62 -7.56
N GLY A 141 5.73 0.97 -6.51
CA GLY A 141 4.47 1.29 -5.87
C GLY A 141 4.51 2.53 -4.97
N GLY A 142 3.42 2.73 -4.24
CA GLY A 142 3.31 3.85 -3.29
C GLY A 142 4.21 3.73 -2.06
N GLY A 143 4.76 2.54 -1.77
CA GLY A 143 5.61 2.35 -0.59
C GLY A 143 6.53 1.12 -0.61
N THR A 144 6.54 0.36 -1.70
CA THR A 144 7.55 -0.66 -1.96
C THR A 144 8.08 -0.46 -3.37
N VAL A 145 9.34 -0.82 -3.59
CA VAL A 145 9.92 -0.99 -4.92
C VAL A 145 10.39 -2.43 -5.03
N ASP A 146 9.89 -3.14 -6.03
CA ASP A 146 10.13 -4.56 -6.24
C ASP A 146 10.70 -4.76 -7.66
N ILE A 147 11.89 -5.36 -7.76
CA ILE A 147 12.58 -5.67 -9.02
C ILE A 147 12.65 -7.18 -9.19
N CYS A 148 12.16 -7.68 -10.32
CA CYS A 148 12.16 -9.11 -10.63
C CYS A 148 12.75 -9.36 -12.02
N ILE A 149 13.73 -10.25 -12.10
CA ILE A 149 14.21 -10.79 -13.37
C ILE A 149 13.56 -12.16 -13.54
N ALA A 150 12.87 -12.36 -14.65
CA ALA A 150 12.24 -13.63 -14.97
C ALA A 150 12.54 -14.07 -16.41
N LYS A 151 12.34 -15.35 -16.68
CA LYS A 151 12.47 -15.92 -18.02
C LYS A 151 11.17 -16.59 -18.44
N VAL A 152 10.73 -16.30 -19.66
CA VAL A 152 9.58 -16.96 -20.27
C VAL A 152 10.05 -18.31 -20.81
N ILE A 153 9.45 -19.40 -20.33
CA ILE A 153 9.73 -20.74 -20.85
C ILE A 153 8.40 -21.47 -20.99
N ASN A 154 8.03 -21.81 -22.22
CA ASN A 154 6.79 -22.51 -22.57
C ASN A 154 5.57 -21.82 -21.95
N ASP A 155 5.44 -20.51 -22.20
CA ASP A 155 4.38 -19.64 -21.70
C ASP A 155 4.29 -19.54 -20.17
N ARG A 156 5.34 -19.96 -19.45
CA ARG A 156 5.47 -19.83 -18.00
C ARG A 156 6.52 -18.80 -17.63
N ILE A 157 6.20 -17.99 -16.63
CA ILE A 157 7.13 -17.02 -16.03
C ILE A 157 7.94 -17.76 -14.97
N ASN A 158 9.25 -17.89 -15.20
CA ASN A 158 10.18 -18.46 -14.24
C ASN A 158 11.00 -17.34 -13.62
N VAL A 159 10.76 -17.05 -12.34
CA VAL A 159 11.53 -16.04 -11.61
C VAL A 159 12.97 -16.53 -11.45
N LEU A 160 13.93 -15.74 -11.94
CA LEU A 160 15.36 -16.02 -11.86
C LEU A 160 15.99 -15.34 -10.65
N ALA A 161 15.62 -14.08 -10.43
CA ALA A 161 16.12 -13.27 -9.32
C ALA A 161 15.06 -12.24 -8.91
N PHE A 162 15.10 -11.88 -7.63
CA PHE A 162 14.22 -10.89 -7.06
C PHE A 162 15.03 -10.05 -6.06
N ASN A 163 14.82 -8.73 -6.06
CA ASN A 163 15.37 -7.81 -5.06
C ASN A 163 14.45 -6.58 -4.96
N GLY A 164 14.57 -5.78 -3.91
CA GLY A 164 13.72 -4.61 -3.75
C GLY A 164 14.03 -3.79 -2.51
N ASP A 165 13.16 -2.82 -2.24
CA ASP A 165 13.13 -2.05 -1.00
C ASP A 165 11.68 -1.94 -0.50
N SER A 166 11.40 -2.66 0.58
CA SER A 166 10.12 -2.66 1.28
C SER A 166 9.75 -1.32 1.95
N TYR A 167 10.64 -0.32 1.92
CA TYR A 167 10.49 0.99 2.54
C TYR A 167 10.59 2.17 1.59
N LEU A 168 10.85 1.94 0.31
CA LEU A 168 10.91 2.98 -0.72
C LEU A 168 9.64 2.98 -1.58
N GLY A 169 9.13 4.15 -1.94
CA GLY A 169 8.12 4.28 -3.00
C GLY A 169 7.60 5.70 -3.18
N GLY A 170 6.45 5.83 -3.82
CA GLY A 170 5.84 7.12 -4.16
C GLY A 170 5.67 8.10 -2.97
N ARG A 171 5.49 7.59 -1.75
CA ARG A 171 5.34 8.41 -0.54
C ARG A 171 6.64 8.99 -0.02
N ASP A 172 7.77 8.35 -0.29
CA ASP A 172 9.08 8.90 0.04
C ASP A 172 9.37 10.13 -0.83
N PHE A 173 8.93 10.12 -2.08
CA PHE A 173 8.96 11.30 -2.95
C PHE A 173 8.03 12.41 -2.43
N ASP A 174 6.81 12.06 -1.99
CA ASP A 174 5.89 13.02 -1.37
C ASP A 174 6.52 13.68 -0.13
N LYS A 175 7.25 12.90 0.67
CA LYS A 175 7.97 13.39 1.86
C LYS A 175 9.12 14.34 1.52
N VAL A 176 9.84 14.10 0.42
CA VAL A 176 10.87 15.03 -0.08
C VAL A 176 10.24 16.37 -0.45
N LEU A 177 9.14 16.36 -1.21
CA LEU A 177 8.39 17.56 -1.57
C LEU A 177 7.84 18.27 -0.33
N TYR A 178 7.25 17.51 0.60
CA TYR A 178 6.74 18.02 1.86
C TYR A 178 7.80 18.77 2.65
N ASN A 179 8.99 18.18 2.81
CA ASN A 179 10.09 18.81 3.55
C ASN A 179 10.55 20.11 2.86
N HIS A 180 10.65 20.09 1.54
CA HIS A 180 11.00 21.26 0.73
C HIS A 180 10.01 22.41 0.92
N PHE A 181 8.71 22.16 0.71
CA PHE A 181 7.68 23.19 0.84
C PHE A 181 7.47 23.65 2.27
N ASN A 182 7.59 22.75 3.26
CA ASN A 182 7.55 23.13 4.67
C ASN A 182 8.68 24.09 5.04
N ALA A 183 9.90 23.88 4.51
CA ALA A 183 11.01 24.80 4.70
C ALA A 183 10.70 26.18 4.07
N ILE A 184 10.17 26.23 2.85
CA ILE A 184 9.78 27.49 2.19
C ILE A 184 8.70 28.23 2.99
N LEU A 185 7.65 27.54 3.43
CA LEU A 185 6.57 28.11 4.24
C LEU A 185 7.11 28.75 5.51
N LYS A 186 8.03 28.07 6.19
CA LYS A 186 8.67 28.57 7.41
C LYS A 186 9.56 29.77 7.15
N HIS A 187 10.45 29.69 6.15
CA HIS A 187 11.48 30.71 5.91
C HIS A 187 10.94 31.96 5.21
N LYS A 188 10.07 31.81 4.20
CA LYS A 188 9.57 32.93 3.39
C LYS A 188 8.30 33.56 3.93
N TYR A 189 7.42 32.75 4.53
CA TYR A 189 6.09 33.20 4.95
C TYR A 189 5.87 33.14 6.47
N GLY A 190 6.85 32.65 7.25
CA GLY A 190 6.72 32.50 8.70
C GLY A 190 5.66 31.49 9.14
N ILE A 191 5.16 30.64 8.22
CA ILE A 191 4.09 29.68 8.50
C ILE A 191 4.70 28.42 9.08
N ASN A 192 4.24 28.04 10.28
CA ASN A 192 4.68 26.82 10.95
C ASN A 192 3.64 25.70 10.76
N VAL A 193 4.04 24.61 10.11
CA VAL A 193 3.20 23.42 9.83
C VAL A 193 3.36 22.42 10.98
N LYS A 194 2.91 22.80 12.18
CA LYS A 194 3.03 21.98 13.40
C LYS A 194 1.77 21.17 13.70
N ASP A 195 0.59 21.74 13.49
CA ASP A 195 -0.66 21.04 13.77
C ASP A 195 -0.93 19.96 12.72
N SER A 196 -1.55 18.87 13.16
CA SER A 196 -1.79 17.68 12.33
C SER A 196 -2.63 17.97 11.08
N ASN A 197 -3.52 18.98 11.13
CA ASN A 197 -4.36 19.31 9.99
C ASN A 197 -3.57 20.00 8.88
N ARG A 198 -2.70 20.98 9.22
CA ARG A 198 -1.81 21.60 8.21
C ARG A 198 -0.81 20.61 7.63
N LYS A 199 -0.27 19.69 8.44
CA LYS A 199 0.61 18.62 7.96
C LYS A 199 -0.08 17.77 6.89
N TYR A 200 -1.30 17.33 7.18
CA TYR A 200 -2.10 16.54 6.24
C TYR A 200 -2.37 17.29 4.94
N ILE A 201 -2.84 18.55 5.02
CA ILE A 201 -3.12 19.36 3.83
C ILE A 201 -1.86 19.52 2.97
N LEU A 202 -0.72 19.88 3.57
CA LEU A 202 0.52 20.03 2.83
C LEU A 202 0.95 18.71 2.17
N ASN A 203 0.84 17.58 2.87
CA ASN A 203 1.18 16.27 2.32
C ASN A 203 0.29 15.88 1.13
N GLN A 204 -1.02 16.13 1.20
CA GLN A 204 -1.94 15.91 0.08
C GLN A 204 -1.58 16.78 -1.12
N GLN A 205 -1.31 18.07 -0.91
CA GLN A 205 -0.90 18.96 -2.00
C GLN A 205 0.44 18.51 -2.63
N CYS A 206 1.37 17.96 -1.86
CA CYS A 206 2.61 17.39 -2.40
C CYS A 206 2.34 16.19 -3.30
N GLN A 207 1.45 15.29 -2.87
CA GLN A 207 1.03 14.14 -3.66
C GLN A 207 0.33 14.57 -4.97
N ASP A 208 -0.59 15.53 -4.89
CA ASP A 208 -1.30 16.06 -6.05
C ASP A 208 -0.33 16.69 -7.05
N ILE A 209 0.61 17.53 -6.58
CA ILE A 209 1.63 18.16 -7.43
C ILE A 209 2.51 17.10 -8.08
N LYS A 210 2.95 16.07 -7.34
CA LYS A 210 3.75 14.97 -7.90
C LYS A 210 3.01 14.30 -9.06
N HIS A 211 1.72 13.97 -8.88
CA HIS A 211 0.93 13.34 -9.95
C HIS A 211 0.75 14.27 -11.16
N ASN A 212 0.45 15.55 -10.93
CA ASN A 212 0.29 16.52 -12.01
C ASN A 212 1.58 16.71 -12.81
N LEU A 213 2.74 16.69 -12.16
CA LEU A 213 4.04 16.82 -12.82
C LEU A 213 4.41 15.61 -13.69
N SER A 214 3.76 14.45 -13.51
CA SER A 214 4.01 13.29 -14.36
C SER A 214 3.50 13.46 -15.79
N THR A 215 2.53 14.34 -16.03
CA THR A 215 1.92 14.55 -17.37
C THR A 215 2.05 15.99 -17.88
N ALA A 216 2.45 16.94 -17.03
CA ALA A 216 2.49 18.37 -17.34
C ALA A 216 3.38 18.76 -18.53
N PHE A 217 4.28 17.88 -18.98
CA PHE A 217 5.24 18.14 -20.07
C PHE A 217 5.10 17.16 -21.24
N GLU A 218 4.05 16.34 -21.28
CA GLU A 218 3.80 15.42 -22.40
C GLU A 218 3.19 16.14 -23.62
N ASP A 219 2.63 17.34 -23.43
CA ASP A 219 2.01 18.17 -24.47
C ASP A 219 2.87 19.37 -24.94
N SER A 220 4.18 19.40 -24.65
CA SER A 220 5.10 20.48 -25.04
C SER A 220 6.15 20.07 -26.07
#